data_AF-A0A7V4V021-F1
#
_entry.id   AF-A0A7V4V021-F1
#
_cell.length_a   1.000
_cell.length_b   1.000
_cell.length_c   1.000
_cell.angle_alpha   90.00
_cell.angle_beta   90.00
_cell.angle_gamma   90.00
#
_symmetry.space_group_name_H-M   'P 1'
#
loop_
_entity.id
_entity.type
_entity.pdbx_description
1 polymer ?
#
loop_
_entity_poly.entity_id
_entity_poly.type
_entity_poly.pdbx_seq_one_letter_code
_entity_poly.pdbx_strand_id
1 'polypeptide(L)'
;MKKSTKFLIIFMIILIALTPFGSLSSGSAWGEWEPEKFKEIAGFIPKSIQYTKPIVEAMIPDYQIKGIGSTASAITSATIGALLTLAVLFGLKQMTKRER
;
A
#
# COMPACT_ATOMS: atom_id res chain seq x y z
N MET A 1 -12.00 -28.09 7.34
CA MET A 1 -12.29 -26.69 6.97
C MET A 1 -13.65 -26.60 6.30
N LYS A 2 -14.47 -25.61 6.66
CA LYS A 2 -15.74 -25.34 6.00
C LYS A 2 -15.49 -24.96 4.52
N LYS A 3 -16.43 -25.30 3.62
CA LYS A 3 -16.32 -25.03 2.17
C LYS A 3 -16.08 -23.53 1.89
N SER A 4 -16.73 -22.66 2.65
CA SER A 4 -16.55 -21.20 2.59
C SER A 4 -15.12 -20.76 2.93
N THR A 5 -14.48 -21.35 3.95
CA THR A 5 -13.10 -21.03 4.32
C THR A 5 -12.12 -21.45 3.23
N LYS A 6 -12.32 -22.62 2.59
CA LYS A 6 -11.47 -23.04 1.46
C LYS A 6 -11.59 -22.08 0.28
N PHE A 7 -12.82 -21.66 -0.06
CA PHE A 7 -13.05 -20.69 -1.12
C PHE A 7 -12.37 -19.35 -0.85
N LEU A 8 -12.50 -18.81 0.37
CA LEU A 8 -11.87 -17.55 0.77
C LEU A 8 -10.33 -17.62 0.68
N ILE A 9 -9.73 -18.74 1.09
CA ILE A 9 -8.27 -18.92 0.99
C ILE A 9 -7.82 -18.94 -0.47
N ILE A 10 -8.52 -19.68 -1.34
CA ILE A 10 -8.19 -19.72 -2.78
C ILE A 10 -8.31 -18.31 -3.38
N PHE A 11 -9.40 -17.60 -3.06
CA PHE A 11 -9.59 -16.23 -3.51
C PHE A 11 -8.48 -15.28 -3.05
N MET A 12 -8.05 -15.37 -1.79
CA MET A 12 -6.93 -14.59 -1.26
C MET A 12 -5.61 -14.91 -1.95
N ILE A 13 -5.33 -16.19 -2.22
CA ILE A 13 -4.11 -16.60 -2.94
C ILE A 13 -4.10 -16.01 -4.35
N ILE A 14 -5.24 -16.05 -5.05
CA ILE A 14 -5.37 -15.45 -6.39
C ILE A 14 -5.11 -13.95 -6.33
N LEU A 15 -5.68 -13.23 -5.36
CA LEU A 15 -5.44 -11.79 -5.21
C LEU A 15 -3.97 -11.47 -4.94
N ILE A 16 -3.31 -12.23 -4.04
CA ILE A 16 -1.88 -12.06 -3.76
C ILE A 16 -1.03 -12.28 -5.01
N ALA A 17 -1.35 -13.31 -5.80
CA ALA A 17 -0.65 -13.60 -7.04
C ALA A 17 -0.87 -12.52 -8.13
N LEU A 18 -2.02 -11.82 -8.08
CA LEU A 18 -2.34 -10.73 -8.99
C LEU A 18 -1.72 -9.39 -8.57
N THR A 19 -1.41 -9.17 -7.30
CA THR A 19 -0.78 -7.94 -6.79
C THR A 19 0.43 -7.44 -7.61
N PRO A 20 1.44 -8.26 -7.96
CA PRO A 20 2.61 -7.78 -8.71
C PRO A 20 2.29 -7.32 -10.14
N PHE A 21 1.14 -7.70 -10.73
CA PHE A 21 0.74 -7.21 -12.04
C PHE A 21 0.42 -5.72 -12.04
N GLY A 22 0.10 -5.13 -10.87
CA GLY A 22 -0.10 -3.68 -10.74
C GLY A 22 1.15 -2.87 -11.11
N SER A 23 2.35 -3.42 -10.88
CA SER A 23 3.62 -2.77 -11.22
C SER A 23 3.88 -2.66 -12.73
N LEU A 24 3.10 -3.35 -13.57
CA LEU A 24 3.17 -3.23 -15.03
C LEU A 24 2.37 -2.02 -15.54
N SER A 25 1.51 -1.43 -14.71
CA SER A 25 0.74 -0.26 -15.11
C SER A 25 1.62 0.99 -15.11
N SER A 26 1.50 1.81 -16.16
CA SER A 26 2.22 3.09 -16.26
C SER A 26 1.55 4.22 -15.48
N GLY A 27 0.38 3.96 -14.89
CA GLY A 27 -0.38 4.94 -14.12
C GLY A 27 -0.12 4.81 -12.63
N SER A 28 -0.21 5.93 -11.91
CA SER A 28 -0.15 5.95 -10.45
C SER A 28 -1.30 5.15 -9.84
N ALA A 29 -1.01 4.49 -8.70
CA ALA A 29 -2.01 3.73 -7.97
C ALA A 29 -3.19 4.60 -7.54
N TRP A 30 -4.38 3.99 -7.44
CA TRP A 30 -5.57 4.70 -7.01
C TRP A 30 -5.37 5.22 -5.59
N GLY A 31 -5.50 6.54 -5.40
CA GLY A 31 -5.23 7.21 -4.11
C GLY A 31 -3.82 7.79 -3.97
N GLU A 32 -2.90 7.49 -4.88
CA GLU A 32 -1.56 8.12 -4.96
C GLU A 32 -1.50 9.11 -6.14
N TRP A 33 -2.62 9.78 -6.42
CA TRP A 33 -2.70 10.73 -7.53
C TRP A 33 -2.23 12.12 -7.11
N GLU A 34 -1.27 12.63 -7.85
CA GLU A 34 -0.86 14.03 -7.76
C GLU A 34 -1.95 14.97 -8.26
N PRO A 35 -2.03 16.22 -7.76
CA PRO A 35 -3.01 17.21 -8.19
C PRO A 35 -3.09 17.39 -9.71
N GLU A 36 -1.96 17.27 -10.41
CA GLU A 36 -1.86 17.37 -11.87
C GLU A 36 -2.68 16.28 -12.57
N LYS A 37 -2.78 15.08 -11.99
CA LYS A 37 -3.55 13.98 -12.58
C LYS A 37 -5.05 14.27 -12.55
N PHE A 38 -5.54 14.97 -11.52
CA PHE A 38 -6.92 15.44 -11.47
C PHE A 38 -7.19 16.48 -12.56
N LYS A 39 -6.23 17.38 -12.82
CA LYS A 39 -6.36 18.35 -13.91
C LYS A 39 -6.40 17.67 -15.28
N GLU A 40 -5.61 16.63 -15.49
CA GLU A 40 -5.59 15.85 -16.74
C GLU A 40 -6.92 15.13 -17.00
N ILE A 41 -7.49 14.47 -15.98
CA ILE A 41 -8.70 13.64 -16.14
C ILE A 41 -9.99 14.48 -16.05
N ALA A 42 -10.06 15.43 -15.12
CA ALA A 42 -11.26 16.20 -14.80
C ALA A 42 -11.23 17.64 -15.32
N GLY A 43 -10.10 18.12 -15.84
CA GLY A 43 -9.94 19.49 -16.36
C GLY A 43 -9.68 20.56 -15.30
N PHE A 44 -9.73 20.22 -14.01
CA PHE A 44 -9.45 21.13 -12.91
C PHE A 44 -8.90 20.38 -11.68
N ILE A 45 -8.29 21.12 -10.74
CA ILE A 45 -7.83 20.59 -9.46
C ILE A 45 -8.88 20.92 -8.40
N PRO A 46 -9.51 19.93 -7.73
CA PRO A 46 -10.43 20.19 -6.65
C PRO A 46 -9.74 20.99 -5.52
N LYS A 47 -10.43 22.01 -4.99
CA LYS A 47 -9.88 22.91 -3.96
C LYS A 47 -9.40 22.17 -2.71
N SER A 48 -10.05 21.06 -2.34
CA SER A 48 -9.62 20.21 -1.22
C SER A 48 -8.23 19.62 -1.46
N ILE A 49 -7.97 19.10 -2.67
CA ILE A 49 -6.70 18.47 -3.03
C ILE A 49 -5.59 19.52 -3.14
N GLN A 50 -5.88 20.70 -3.69
CA GLN A 50 -4.89 21.77 -3.89
C GLN A 50 -4.15 22.19 -2.61
N TYR A 51 -4.80 22.11 -1.46
CA TYR A 51 -4.21 22.49 -0.16
C TYR A 51 -3.99 21.29 0.77
N THR A 52 -4.23 20.06 0.28
CA THR A 52 -3.97 18.86 1.08
C THR A 52 -2.47 18.73 1.27
N LYS A 53 -2.04 18.79 2.53
CA LYS A 53 -0.68 18.47 2.93
C LYS A 53 -0.71 17.17 3.72
N PRO A 54 0.30 16.31 3.56
CA PRO A 54 0.43 15.13 4.41
C PRO A 54 0.46 15.56 5.88
N ILE A 55 -0.31 14.88 6.73
CA ILE A 55 -0.31 15.10 8.19
C ILE A 55 1.06 14.73 8.77
N VAL A 56 1.72 13.75 8.16
CA VAL A 56 3.05 13.27 8.52
C VAL A 56 3.85 13.14 7.22
N GLU A 57 5.02 13.77 7.16
CA GLU A 57 5.92 13.63 6.02
C GLU A 57 6.36 12.17 5.85
N ALA A 58 6.44 11.72 4.60
CA ALA A 58 6.88 10.37 4.30
C ALA A 58 8.34 10.18 4.74
N MET A 59 8.57 9.19 5.62
CA MET A 59 9.91 8.89 6.13
C MET A 59 10.87 8.42 5.03
N ILE A 60 10.35 7.75 4.01
CA ILE A 60 11.10 7.31 2.82
C ILE A 60 10.30 7.77 1.58
N PRO A 61 10.62 8.96 1.02
CA PRO A 61 9.98 9.44 -0.20
C PRO A 61 10.16 8.45 -1.35
N ASP A 62 9.09 8.23 -2.12
CA ASP A 62 9.03 7.34 -3.28
C ASP A 62 9.50 5.90 -3.00
N TYR A 63 9.58 5.51 -1.73
CA TYR A 63 10.14 4.24 -1.27
C TYR A 63 11.58 4.00 -1.76
N GLN A 64 12.31 5.06 -2.11
CA GLN A 64 13.68 5.01 -2.61
C GLN A 64 14.69 5.10 -1.47
N ILE A 65 15.52 4.06 -1.36
CA ILE A 65 16.57 4.00 -0.36
C ILE A 65 17.88 4.41 -1.04
N LYS A 66 18.49 5.47 -0.53
CA LYS A 66 19.78 5.95 -1.05
C LYS A 66 20.84 4.85 -0.97
N GLY A 67 21.57 4.66 -2.05
CA GLY A 67 22.68 3.70 -2.11
C GLY A 67 22.30 2.29 -2.58
N ILE A 68 21.03 2.00 -2.85
CA ILE A 68 20.61 0.75 -3.50
C ILE A 68 19.77 1.06 -4.74
N GLY A 69 19.83 0.21 -5.77
CA GLY A 69 19.09 0.41 -7.03
C GLY A 69 17.58 0.48 -6.82
N SER A 70 16.84 1.01 -7.81
CA SER A 70 15.39 1.21 -7.74
C SER A 70 14.63 -0.09 -7.43
N THR A 71 14.96 -1.18 -8.11
CA THR A 71 14.34 -2.49 -7.87
C THR A 71 14.61 -3.01 -6.45
N ALA A 72 15.85 -2.86 -5.97
CA ALA A 72 16.21 -3.27 -4.62
C ALA A 72 15.47 -2.41 -3.58
N SER A 73 15.42 -1.08 -3.79
CA SER A 73 14.64 -0.16 -2.96
C SER A 73 13.18 -0.58 -2.87
N ALA A 74 12.54 -0.88 -4.00
CA ALA A 74 11.14 -1.29 -4.04
C ALA A 74 10.88 -2.58 -3.24
N ILE A 75 11.71 -3.62 -3.45
CA ILE A 75 11.58 -4.90 -2.75
C ILE A 75 11.82 -4.73 -1.24
N THR A 76 12.86 -3.99 -0.87
CA THR A 76 13.19 -3.74 0.54
C THR A 76 12.08 -2.95 1.24
N SER A 77 11.62 -1.86 0.64
CA SER A 77 10.54 -1.02 1.18
C SER A 77 9.23 -1.81 1.30
N ALA A 78 8.85 -2.60 0.29
CA ALA A 78 7.67 -3.46 0.36
C ALA A 78 7.78 -4.51 1.48
N THR A 79 8.97 -5.10 1.67
CA THR A 79 9.21 -6.08 2.74
C THR A 79 9.10 -5.43 4.12
N ILE A 80 9.70 -4.25 4.31
CA ILE A 80 9.61 -3.51 5.58
C ILE A 80 8.16 -3.16 5.89
N GLY A 81 7.41 -2.62 4.92
CA GLY A 81 6.00 -2.27 5.09
C GLY A 81 5.13 -3.48 5.47
N ALA A 82 5.34 -4.63 4.83
CA ALA A 82 4.64 -5.87 5.14
C ALA A 82 4.96 -6.36 6.56
N LEU A 83 6.23 -6.35 6.97
CA LEU A 83 6.65 -6.76 8.31
C LEU A 83 6.08 -5.84 9.39
N LEU A 84 6.10 -4.52 9.19
CA LEU A 84 5.51 -3.56 10.11
C LEU A 84 4.00 -3.77 10.26
N THR A 85 3.30 -3.99 9.15
CA THR A 85 1.85 -4.27 9.16
C THR A 85 1.56 -5.54 9.97
N LEU A 86 2.31 -6.62 9.74
CA LEU A 86 2.17 -7.87 10.50
C LEU A 86 2.49 -7.68 11.99
N ALA A 87 3.53 -6.90 12.32
CA ALA A 87 3.89 -6.61 13.70
C ALA A 87 2.78 -5.86 14.43
N VAL A 88 2.16 -4.86 13.80
CA VAL A 88 1.01 -4.12 14.36
C VAL A 88 -0.18 -5.05 14.56
N LEU A 89 -0.56 -5.84 13.56
CA LEU A 89 -1.68 -6.79 13.66
C LEU A 89 -1.45 -7.83 14.76
N PHE A 90 -0.23 -8.34 14.87
CA PHE A 90 0.15 -9.27 15.93
C PHE A 90 0.12 -8.62 17.31
N GLY A 91 0.63 -7.39 17.44
CA GLY A 91 0.57 -6.59 18.65
C GLY A 91 -0.88 -6.37 19.12
N LEU A 92 -1.76 -5.95 18.20
CA LEU A 92 -3.19 -5.78 18.47
C LEU A 92 -3.85 -7.08 18.92
N LYS A 93 -3.55 -8.20 18.24
CA LYS A 93 -4.05 -9.54 18.64
C LYS A 93 -3.62 -9.89 20.07
N GLN A 94 -2.37 -9.61 20.44
CA GLN A 94 -1.87 -9.88 21.79
C GLN A 94 -2.56 -9.01 22.85
N MET A 95 -2.87 -7.75 22.52
CA MET A 95 -3.65 -6.88 23.40
C MET A 95 -5.07 -7.42 23.60
N THR A 96 -5.77 -7.84 22.54
CA THR A 96 -7.11 -8.44 22.65
C THR A 96 -7.12 -9.77 23.43
N LYS A 97 -6.04 -10.55 23.35
CA LYS A 97 -5.92 -11.81 24.11
C LYS A 97 -5.66 -11.57 25.60
N ARG A 98 -5.07 -10.43 25.97
CA ARG A 98 -4.73 -10.08 27.36
C ARG A 98 -5.93 -9.68 28.20
N GLU A 99 -7.03 -9.27 27.58
CA GLU A 99 -8.29 -8.91 28.25
C GLU A 99 -9.30 -10.07 28.40
N ARG A 100 -8.95 -11.29 27.96
CA ARG A 100 -9.71 -12.52 28.22
C ARG A 100 -8.95 -13.43 29.16
#